data_AF-A0A0D0BAK0-F1
#
_entry.id   AF-A0A0D0BAK0-F1
#
_cell.length_a   1.000
_cell.length_b   1.000
_cell.length_c   1.000
_cell.angle_alpha   90.00
_cell.angle_beta   90.00
_cell.angle_gamma   90.00
#
_symmetry.space_group_name_H-M   'P 1'
#
loop_
_entity.id
_entity.type
_entity.pdbx_description
1 polymer ?
#
loop_
_entity_poly.entity_id
_entity_poly.type
_entity_poly.pdbx_seq_one_letter_code
_entity_poly.pdbx_strand_id
1 'polypeptide(L)'
;IAYGAAILFGAIHCAAWAFAFPSAVERVSWRISSVIVTGAPLYLAFMMYLNDTNKWDLPSPWKGLLRYTIYGFGFVLSVVYILSQITLIVLPFLALRDLPTAAFENVEWTSFIPHI
;
A
#
# COMPACT_ATOMS: atom_id res chain seq x y z
N ILE A 1 18.40 2.51 7.45
CA ILE A 1 18.05 1.06 7.49
C ILE A 1 16.52 0.87 7.54
N ALA A 2 15.79 1.48 8.50
CA ALA A 2 14.34 1.29 8.65
C ALA A 2 13.49 1.63 7.41
N TYR A 3 13.78 2.74 6.71
CA TYR A 3 13.00 3.16 5.53
C TYR A 3 13.11 2.18 4.34
N GLY A 4 14.25 1.53 4.18
CA GLY A 4 14.45 0.55 3.09
C GLY A 4 13.61 -0.71 3.28
N ALA A 5 13.49 -1.20 4.53
CA ALA A 5 12.64 -2.35 4.85
C ALA A 5 11.15 -2.05 4.58
N ALA A 6 10.69 -0.83 4.86
CA ALA A 6 9.32 -0.41 4.57
C ALA A 6 9.03 -0.34 3.05
N ILE A 7 9.98 0.16 2.26
CA ILE A 7 9.87 0.17 0.79
C ILE A 7 9.80 -1.25 0.24
N LEU A 8 10.68 -2.14 0.71
CA LEU A 8 10.71 -3.54 0.27
C LEU A 8 9.41 -4.27 0.63
N PHE A 9 8.85 -4.03 1.82
CA PHE A 9 7.56 -4.58 2.22
C PHE A 9 6.40 -4.07 1.34
N GLY A 10 6.40 -2.77 0.98
CA GLY A 10 5.45 -2.21 0.01
C GLY A 10 5.61 -2.82 -1.39
N ALA A 11 6.85 -3.04 -1.83
CA ALA A 11 7.15 -3.63 -3.13
C ALA A 11 6.65 -5.08 -3.28
N ILE A 12 6.56 -5.85 -2.19
CA ILE A 12 5.95 -7.19 -2.20
C ILE A 12 4.46 -7.11 -2.59
N HIS A 13 3.74 -6.06 -2.20
CA HIS A 13 2.33 -5.86 -2.61
C HIS A 13 2.22 -5.45 -4.09
N CYS A 14 3.25 -4.79 -4.63
CA CYS A 14 3.39 -4.57 -6.06
C CYS A 14 3.73 -5.87 -6.82
N ALA A 15 4.36 -6.88 -6.20
CA ALA A 15 4.62 -8.16 -6.87
C ALA A 15 3.33 -8.94 -7.22
N ALA A 16 2.24 -8.69 -6.51
CA ALA A 16 0.90 -9.19 -6.82
C ALA A 16 0.23 -8.52 -8.05
N TRP A 17 0.96 -7.69 -8.82
CA TRP A 17 0.45 -6.99 -10.02
C TRP A 17 -0.21 -7.90 -11.07
N ALA A 18 0.28 -9.14 -11.14
CA ALA A 18 -0.17 -10.16 -12.08
C ALA A 18 -1.33 -11.03 -11.58
N PHE A 19 -1.78 -10.88 -10.32
CA PHE A 19 -2.91 -11.66 -9.82
C PHE A 19 -4.20 -11.35 -10.58
N ALA A 20 -4.97 -12.41 -10.84
CA ALA A 20 -6.28 -12.34 -11.44
C ALA A 20 -7.28 -11.94 -10.34
N PHE A 21 -7.85 -10.74 -10.48
CA PHE A 21 -8.93 -10.27 -9.61
C PHE A 21 -10.28 -10.52 -10.30
N PRO A 22 -11.33 -10.85 -9.55
CA PRO A 22 -12.68 -11.08 -10.10
C PRO A 22 -13.23 -9.87 -10.85
N SER A 23 -12.91 -8.64 -10.39
CA SER A 23 -13.34 -7.40 -11.04
C SER A 23 -12.18 -6.45 -11.40
N ALA A 24 -12.39 -5.65 -12.45
CA ALA A 24 -11.44 -4.62 -12.88
C ALA A 24 -11.25 -3.50 -11.82
N VAL A 25 -12.30 -3.19 -11.05
CA VAL A 25 -12.27 -2.14 -10.03
C VAL A 25 -11.38 -2.54 -8.85
N GLU A 26 -11.48 -3.79 -8.39
CA GLU A 26 -10.63 -4.34 -7.33
C GLU A 26 -9.16 -4.34 -7.76
N ARG A 27 -8.89 -4.74 -9.01
CA ARG A 27 -7.54 -4.72 -9.58
C ARG A 27 -6.93 -3.32 -9.61
N VAL A 28 -7.70 -2.33 -10.06
CA VAL A 28 -7.22 -0.93 -10.13
C VAL A 28 -7.03 -0.38 -8.72
N SER A 29 -7.96 -0.64 -7.80
CA SER A 29 -7.87 -0.22 -6.39
C SER A 29 -6.67 -0.83 -5.66
N TRP A 30 -6.36 -2.10 -5.95
CA TRP A 30 -5.15 -2.77 -5.47
C TRP A 30 -3.89 -2.08 -5.96
N ARG A 31 -3.79 -1.83 -7.27
CA ARG A 31 -2.61 -1.18 -7.87
C ARG A 31 -2.37 0.22 -7.32
N ILE A 32 -3.43 1.02 -7.22
CA ILE A 32 -3.35 2.38 -6.66
C ILE A 32 -2.90 2.31 -5.21
N SER A 33 -3.51 1.45 -4.40
CA SER A 33 -3.15 1.28 -2.98
C SER A 33 -1.71 0.81 -2.78
N SER A 34 -1.23 -0.15 -3.59
CA SER A 34 0.16 -0.66 -3.50
C SER A 34 1.19 0.42 -3.83
N VAL A 35 0.92 1.26 -4.85
CA VAL A 35 1.79 2.39 -5.19
C VAL A 35 1.83 3.42 -4.07
N ILE A 36 0.66 3.76 -3.50
CA ILE A 36 0.55 4.72 -2.39
C ILE A 36 1.32 4.22 -1.17
N VAL A 37 1.16 2.95 -0.78
CA VAL A 37 1.83 2.38 0.38
C VAL A 37 3.35 2.29 0.19
N THR A 38 3.81 1.97 -1.01
CA THR A 38 5.25 1.95 -1.33
C THR A 38 5.88 3.36 -1.25
N GLY A 39 5.10 4.41 -1.58
CA GLY A 39 5.54 5.80 -1.48
C GLY A 39 5.54 6.39 -0.06
N ALA A 40 4.87 5.75 0.90
CA ALA A 40 4.75 6.23 2.29
C ALA A 40 6.08 6.56 2.99
N PRO A 41 7.13 5.72 2.92
CA PRO A 41 8.43 6.05 3.54
C PRO A 41 9.12 7.26 2.89
N LEU A 42 8.96 7.47 1.58
CA LEU A 42 9.47 8.68 0.90
C LEU A 42 8.70 9.91 1.37
N TYR A 43 7.38 9.80 1.51
CA TYR A 43 6.53 10.85 2.03
C TYR A 43 6.91 11.24 3.48
N LEU A 44 7.14 10.28 4.37
CA LEU A 44 7.57 10.56 5.75
C LEU A 44 8.94 11.25 5.79
N ALA A 45 9.91 10.80 4.99
CA ALA A 45 11.22 11.43 4.90
C ALA A 45 11.11 12.87 4.37
N PHE A 46 10.27 13.09 3.36
CA PHE A 46 10.01 14.41 2.78
C PHE A 46 9.36 15.36 3.80
N MET A 47 8.37 14.89 4.55
CA MET A 47 7.72 15.68 5.61
C MET A 47 8.69 16.04 6.74
N MET A 48 9.55 15.12 7.17
CA MET A 48 10.59 15.42 8.17
C MET A 48 11.57 16.49 7.69
N TYR A 49 11.93 16.47 6.40
CA TYR A 49 12.80 17.48 5.80
C TYR A 49 12.13 18.87 5.74
N LEU A 50 10.84 18.93 5.36
CA LEU A 50 10.09 20.19 5.25
C LEU A 50 9.62 20.77 6.59
N ASN A 51 9.46 19.94 7.62
CA ASN A 51 8.97 20.37 8.94
C ASN A 51 9.93 21.34 9.65
N ASP A 52 11.21 21.38 9.26
CA ASP A 52 12.20 22.31 9.79
C ASP A 52 12.08 23.70 9.16
N THR A 53 10.93 24.33 9.36
CA THR A 53 10.63 25.69 8.89
C THR A 53 11.52 26.77 9.51
N ASN A 54 12.26 26.43 10.58
CA ASN A 54 13.23 27.33 11.23
C ASN A 54 14.48 27.55 10.38
N LYS A 55 14.82 26.63 9.47
CA LYS A 55 15.95 26.79 8.52
C LYS A 55 15.69 27.79 7.40
N TRP A 56 14.43 28.21 7.23
CA TRP A 56 14.04 29.03 6.10
C TRP A 56 13.82 30.46 6.57
N ASP A 57 14.59 31.41 6.02
CA ASP A 57 14.48 32.84 6.33
C ASP A 57 13.28 33.50 5.62
N LEU A 58 12.07 32.99 5.91
CA LEU A 58 10.81 33.56 5.41
C LEU A 58 10.24 34.61 6.38
N PRO A 59 9.50 35.61 5.86
CA PRO A 59 8.74 36.53 6.70
C PRO A 59 7.69 35.79 7.55
N SER A 60 7.41 36.29 8.76
CA SER A 60 6.52 35.62 9.75
C SER A 60 5.15 35.17 9.23
N PRO A 61 4.39 35.90 8.37
CA PRO A 61 3.12 35.40 7.87
C PRO A 61 3.26 34.19 6.93
N TRP A 62 4.33 34.15 6.14
CA TRP A 62 4.60 33.06 5.19
C TRP A 62 5.03 31.78 5.90
N LYS A 63 5.75 31.88 7.02
CA LYS A 63 6.10 30.72 7.87
C LYS A 63 4.84 30.03 8.41
N GLY A 64 3.88 30.81 8.91
CA GLY A 64 2.61 30.28 9.39
C GLY A 64 1.82 29.59 8.27
N LEU A 65 1.69 30.26 7.12
CA LEU A 65 0.98 29.71 5.96
C LEU A 65 1.59 28.38 5.48
N LEU A 66 2.91 28.35 5.26
CA LEU A 66 3.62 27.13 4.85
C LEU A 66 3.42 25.99 5.84
N ARG A 67 3.50 26.27 7.14
CA ARG A 67 3.28 25.27 8.19
C ARG A 67 1.86 24.70 8.14
N TYR A 68 0.84 25.53 8.00
CA TYR A 68 -0.54 25.07 7.86
C TYR A 68 -0.75 24.26 6.58
N THR A 69 -0.16 24.69 5.46
CA THR A 69 -0.23 23.95 4.19
C THR A 69 0.43 22.57 4.30
N ILE A 70 1.62 22.49 4.89
CA ILE A 70 2.35 21.22 5.09
C ILE A 70 1.55 20.26 5.97
N TYR A 71 1.04 20.71 7.12
CA TYR A 71 0.26 19.85 8.02
C TYR A 71 -1.09 19.45 7.42
N GLY A 72 -1.78 20.38 6.76
CA GLY A 72 -3.07 20.09 6.12
C GLY A 72 -2.94 19.08 4.99
N PHE A 73 -1.98 19.29 4.10
CA PHE A 73 -1.66 18.34 3.02
C PHE A 73 -1.21 16.99 3.59
N GLY A 74 -0.39 17.01 4.63
CA GLY A 74 0.08 15.79 5.27
C GLY A 74 -1.05 14.97 5.92
N PHE A 75 -2.02 15.63 6.55
CA PHE A 75 -3.20 14.97 7.12
C PHE A 75 -4.02 14.25 6.05
N VAL A 76 -4.28 14.92 4.91
CA VAL A 76 -5.02 14.31 3.79
C VAL A 76 -4.31 13.07 3.26
N LEU A 77 -2.99 13.14 3.07
CA LEU A 77 -2.20 11.98 2.62
C LEU A 77 -2.19 10.83 3.63
N SER A 78 -2.16 11.13 4.93
CA SER A 78 -2.28 10.11 5.97
C SER A 78 -3.62 9.39 5.94
N VAL A 79 -4.73 10.11 5.72
CA VAL A 79 -6.07 9.49 5.57
C VAL A 79 -6.11 8.57 4.34
N VAL A 80 -5.61 9.03 3.19
CA VAL A 80 -5.55 8.23 1.96
C VAL A 80 -4.69 6.98 2.15
N TYR A 81 -3.58 7.08 2.88
CA TYR A 81 -2.74 5.94 3.22
C TYR A 81 -3.48 4.90 4.07
N ILE A 82 -4.24 5.33 5.08
CA ILE A 82 -5.04 4.43 5.92
C ILE A 82 -6.10 3.69 5.08
N LEU A 83 -6.80 4.40 4.19
CA LEU A 83 -7.78 3.78 3.30
C LEU A 83 -7.14 2.79 2.31
N SER A 84 -5.95 3.11 1.81
CA SER A 84 -5.17 2.24 0.93
C SER A 84 -4.75 0.95 1.65
N GLN A 85 -4.32 1.05 2.91
CA GLN A 85 -3.99 -0.09 3.77
C GLN A 85 -5.20 -1.01 3.99
N ILE A 86 -6.36 -0.44 4.33
CA ILE A 86 -7.60 -1.23 4.50
C ILE A 86 -7.92 -1.98 3.20
N THR A 87 -7.76 -1.33 2.05
CA THR A 87 -7.99 -1.95 0.73
C THR A 87 -7.04 -3.13 0.46
N LEU A 88 -5.75 -2.97 0.76
CA LEU A 88 -4.76 -4.05 0.62
C LEU A 88 -5.00 -5.22 1.59
N ILE A 89 -5.66 -4.97 2.72
CA ILE A 89 -6.04 -6.04 3.65
C ILE A 89 -7.31 -6.75 3.16
N VAL A 90 -8.33 -6.02 2.74
CA VAL A 90 -9.67 -6.58 2.41
C VAL A 90 -9.68 -7.33 1.08
N LEU A 91 -9.03 -6.80 0.04
CA LEU A 91 -9.09 -7.39 -1.31
C LEU A 91 -8.53 -8.82 -1.41
N PRO A 92 -7.42 -9.21 -0.74
CA PRO A 92 -6.94 -10.58 -0.75
C PRO A 92 -7.92 -11.55 -0.10
N PHE A 93 -8.62 -11.15 0.98
CA PHE A 93 -9.64 -12.01 1.60
C PHE A 93 -10.85 -12.20 0.69
N LEU A 94 -11.25 -11.17 -0.05
CA LEU A 94 -12.31 -11.29 -1.06
C LEU A 94 -11.88 -12.19 -2.22
N ALA A 95 -10.64 -12.04 -2.72
CA ALA A 95 -10.10 -12.90 -3.76
C ALA A 95 -9.93 -14.36 -3.30
N LEU A 96 -9.65 -14.61 -2.02
CA LEU A 96 -9.62 -15.94 -1.43
C LEU A 96 -11.02 -16.56 -1.26
N ARG A 97 -12.05 -15.74 -1.02
CA ARG A 97 -13.43 -16.21 -0.90
C ARG A 97 -13.98 -16.71 -2.24
N ASP A 98 -13.62 -16.05 -3.34
CA ASP A 98 -14.04 -16.43 -4.69
C ASP A 98 -13.05 -17.40 -5.37
N LEU A 99 -12.32 -18.21 -4.58
CA LEU A 99 -11.34 -19.17 -5.09
C LEU A 99 -11.97 -20.06 -6.19
N PRO A 100 -11.31 -20.23 -7.36
CA PRO A 100 -11.84 -21.05 -8.44
C PRO A 100 -12.14 -22.46 -7.94
N THR A 101 -13.27 -23.02 -8.37
CA THR A 101 -13.74 -24.38 -8.06
C THR A 101 -12.68 -25.46 -8.27
N ALA A 102 -11.66 -25.21 -9.09
CA ALA A 102 -10.48 -26.07 -9.29
C ALA A 102 -9.63 -26.30 -8.03
N ALA A 103 -9.68 -25.44 -7.02
CA ALA A 103 -9.01 -25.65 -5.73
C ALA A 103 -9.82 -26.53 -4.76
N PHE A 104 -11.13 -26.66 -5.03
CA PHE A 104 -12.02 -27.60 -4.35
C PHE A 104 -12.14 -28.92 -5.10
N GLU A 105 -11.63 -29.01 -6.34
CA GLU A 105 -11.41 -30.31 -6.96
C GLU A 105 -10.36 -31.03 -6.13
N ASN A 106 -10.78 -32.16 -5.56
CA ASN A 106 -9.97 -32.99 -4.72
C ASN A 106 -8.74 -33.41 -5.55
N VAL A 107 -7.58 -32.82 -5.26
CA VAL A 107 -6.32 -33.31 -5.81
C VAL A 107 -6.28 -34.79 -5.45
N GLU A 108 -6.32 -35.67 -6.45
CA GLU A 108 -6.27 -37.13 -6.29
C GLU A 108 -4.87 -37.53 -5.76
N TRP A 109 -4.59 -37.17 -4.51
CA TRP A 109 -3.39 -37.52 -3.76
C TRP A 109 -3.20 -39.04 -3.68
N THR A 110 -4.30 -39.79 -3.80
CA THR A 110 -4.36 -41.25 -3.87
C THR A 110 -3.71 -41.82 -5.13
N SER A 111 -3.62 -41.06 -6.23
CA SER A 111 -2.91 -41.51 -7.44
C SER A 111 -1.39 -41.41 -7.32
N PHE A 112 -0.89 -40.65 -6.35
CA PHE A 112 0.54 -40.51 -6.05
C PHE A 112 1.05 -41.56 -5.05
N ILE A 113 0.17 -42.40 -4.50
CA ILE A 113 0.57 -43.52 -3.66
C ILE A 113 0.90 -44.69 -4.60
N PRO A 114 2.19 -45.06 -4.75
CA PRO A 114 2.53 -46.26 -5.50
C PRO A 114 1.89 -47.45 -4.79
N HIS A 115 1.02 -48.14 -5.52
CA HIS A 115 0.51 -49.46 -5.15
C HIS A 115 1.69 -50.42 -5.25
N ILE A 116 2.18 -50.88 -4.11
CA ILE A 116 3.15 -51.98 -3.99
C ILE A 116 2.38 -53.26 -3.69
#